data_AF-A0A2J8LFV8-F1
#
_entry.id   AF-A0A2J8LFV8-F1
#
_cell.length_a   1.000
_cell.length_b   1.000
_cell.length_c   1.000
_cell.angle_alpha   90.00
_cell.angle_beta   90.00
_cell.angle_gamma   90.00
#
_symmetry.space_group_name_H-M   'P 1'
#
loop_
_entity.id
_entity.type
_entity.pdbx_description
1 polymer ?
#
loop_
_entity_poly.entity_id
_entity_poly.type
_entity_poly.pdbx_seq_one_letter_code
_entity_poly.pdbx_strand_id
1 'polypeptide(L)'
;GSDNEEEDKEAAQLREERLRQYAEKKAKKPALVAKSSILLDVKPWDDETDMAQLEACVRSIQLDGLVWGASKLVPVGYGIRKLQIQCVVEDDKVGTDLLEEEITKFEEHSVDIAAFNKI
;
A
#
# COMPACT_ATOMS: atom_id res chain seq x y z
N GLY A 1 10.81 0.65 -41.19
CA GLY A 1 10.04 1.70 -40.53
C GLY A 1 9.68 1.17 -39.17
N SER A 2 10.37 1.68 -38.14
CA SER A 2 10.41 1.18 -36.77
C SER A 2 9.18 1.59 -35.94
N ASP A 3 7.99 1.50 -36.54
CA ASP A 3 6.75 2.07 -35.99
C ASP A 3 5.82 1.01 -35.35
N ASN A 4 6.18 -0.29 -35.46
CA ASN A 4 5.30 -1.41 -35.10
C ASN A 4 5.61 -2.05 -33.73
N GLU A 5 6.70 -1.66 -33.06
CA GLU A 5 7.08 -2.19 -31.73
C GLU A 5 6.61 -1.32 -30.57
N GLU A 6 6.33 -0.03 -30.82
CA GLU A 6 5.87 0.92 -29.80
C GLU A 6 4.35 0.77 -29.57
N GLU A 7 3.59 0.57 -30.65
CA GLU A 7 2.14 0.38 -30.64
C GLU A 7 1.72 -0.95 -29.93
N ASP A 8 2.55 -1.99 -30.02
CA ASP A 8 2.27 -3.29 -29.38
C ASP A 8 2.51 -3.27 -27.86
N LYS A 9 3.47 -2.46 -27.40
CA LYS A 9 3.75 -2.26 -25.96
C LYS A 9 2.65 -1.45 -25.29
N GLU A 10 2.18 -0.38 -25.91
CA GLU A 10 1.04 0.39 -25.38
C GLU A 10 -0.25 -0.42 -25.39
N ALA A 11 -0.49 -1.20 -26.46
CA ALA A 11 -1.65 -2.10 -26.51
C ALA A 11 -1.58 -3.23 -25.48
N ALA A 12 -0.38 -3.73 -25.16
CA ALA A 12 -0.18 -4.71 -24.09
C ALA A 12 -0.48 -4.13 -22.71
N GLN A 13 0.02 -2.93 -22.41
CA GLN A 13 -0.25 -2.23 -21.15
C GLN A 13 -1.74 -1.90 -20.98
N LEU A 14 -2.40 -1.39 -22.02
CA LEU A 14 -3.83 -1.08 -21.99
C LEU A 14 -4.70 -2.33 -21.82
N ARG A 15 -4.29 -3.47 -22.40
CA ARG A 15 -4.97 -4.77 -22.22
C ARG A 15 -4.81 -5.29 -20.80
N GLU A 16 -3.61 -5.18 -20.23
CA GLU A 16 -3.35 -5.58 -18.85
C GLU A 16 -4.13 -4.71 -17.86
N GLU A 17 -4.14 -3.40 -18.05
CA GLU A 17 -4.90 -2.46 -17.23
C GLU A 17 -6.41 -2.73 -17.31
N ARG A 18 -6.93 -3.05 -18.50
CA ARG A 18 -8.33 -3.47 -18.69
C ARG A 18 -8.63 -4.81 -18.02
N LEU A 19 -7.71 -5.77 -18.03
CA LEU A 19 -7.87 -7.06 -17.36
C LEU A 19 -7.89 -6.89 -15.84
N ARG A 20 -7.05 -6.00 -15.28
CA ARG A 20 -7.08 -5.61 -13.86
C ARG A 20 -8.43 -4.99 -13.50
N GLN A 21 -8.91 -4.03 -14.27
CA GLN A 21 -10.24 -3.43 -14.07
C GLN A 21 -11.40 -4.43 -14.18
N TYR A 22 -11.28 -5.45 -15.04
CA TYR A 22 -12.28 -6.51 -15.16
C TYR A 22 -12.23 -7.51 -13.99
N ALA A 23 -11.04 -7.81 -13.45
CA ALA A 23 -10.87 -8.61 -12.24
C ALA A 23 -11.45 -7.88 -11.02
N GLU A 24 -11.16 -6.58 -10.87
CA GLU A 24 -11.73 -5.72 -9.83
C GLU A 24 -13.26 -5.70 -9.88
N LYS A 25 -13.85 -5.59 -11.08
CA LYS A 25 -15.32 -5.63 -11.26
C LYS A 25 -15.92 -6.99 -10.92
N LYS A 26 -15.19 -8.09 -11.12
CA LYS A 26 -15.64 -9.44 -10.74
C LYS A 26 -15.59 -9.65 -9.23
N ALA A 27 -14.62 -9.05 -8.55
CA ALA A 27 -14.46 -9.09 -7.10
C ALA A 27 -15.50 -8.23 -6.34
N LYS A 28 -16.25 -7.35 -7.04
CA LYS A 28 -17.37 -6.56 -6.46
C LYS A 28 -18.65 -7.36 -6.18
N LYS A 29 -18.67 -8.68 -6.43
CA LYS A 29 -19.76 -9.52 -5.90
C LYS A 29 -19.57 -9.62 -4.38
N PRO A 30 -20.61 -9.43 -3.55
CA PRO A 30 -20.50 -9.55 -2.11
C PRO A 30 -20.26 -11.02 -1.74
N ALA A 31 -18.99 -11.42 -1.75
CA ALA A 31 -18.52 -12.62 -1.08
C ALA A 31 -18.26 -12.27 0.40
N LEU A 32 -18.23 -13.29 1.27
CA LEU A 32 -17.65 -13.16 2.61
C LEU A 32 -16.15 -12.90 2.43
N VAL A 33 -15.77 -11.65 2.22
CA VAL A 33 -14.36 -11.25 2.05
C VAL A 33 -13.73 -11.21 3.43
N ALA A 34 -12.80 -12.13 3.68
CA ALA A 34 -11.95 -12.07 4.86
C ALA A 34 -11.11 -10.80 4.79
N LYS A 35 -11.08 -10.05 5.89
CA LYS A 35 -10.31 -8.83 5.97
C LYS A 35 -9.26 -8.97 7.06
N SER A 36 -8.13 -8.34 6.84
CA SER A 36 -7.08 -8.25 7.84
C SER A 36 -6.83 -6.79 8.18
N SER A 37 -6.87 -6.48 9.47
CA SER A 37 -6.42 -5.21 10.00
C SER A 37 -4.96 -5.32 10.40
N ILE A 38 -4.10 -4.53 9.76
CA ILE A 38 -2.67 -4.52 9.96
C ILE A 38 -2.30 -3.18 10.60
N LEU A 39 -1.42 -3.22 11.59
CA LEU A 39 -0.84 -2.04 12.21
C LEU A 39 0.62 -1.96 11.76
N LEU A 40 0.94 -0.92 11.04
CA LEU A 40 2.25 -0.69 10.44
C LEU A 40 2.96 0.43 11.20
N ASP A 41 4.22 0.18 11.55
CA ASP A 41 5.12 1.16 12.12
C ASP A 41 6.10 1.60 11.04
N VAL A 42 6.00 2.85 10.60
CA VAL A 42 6.91 3.47 9.63
C VAL A 42 7.88 4.36 10.40
N LYS A 43 9.16 4.02 10.34
CA LYS A 43 10.23 4.68 11.07
C LYS A 43 11.10 5.47 10.09
N PRO A 44 11.21 6.81 10.26
CA PRO A 44 12.14 7.59 9.46
C PRO A 44 13.59 7.24 9.84
N TRP A 45 14.51 7.46 8.91
CA TRP A 45 15.95 7.30 9.17
C TRP A 45 16.53 8.42 10.04
N ASP A 46 15.91 9.61 10.02
CA ASP A 46 16.42 10.82 10.67
C ASP A 46 15.28 11.66 11.29
N ASP A 47 15.58 12.48 12.31
CA ASP A 47 14.60 13.32 12.98
C ASP A 47 14.17 14.57 12.20
N GLU A 48 14.88 14.91 11.11
CA GLU A 48 14.50 15.98 10.18
C GLU A 48 13.39 15.55 9.19
N THR A 49 13.02 14.27 9.14
CA THR A 49 12.00 13.75 8.20
C THR A 49 10.61 14.30 8.53
N ASP A 50 9.94 14.92 7.55
CA ASP A 50 8.57 15.40 7.72
C ASP A 50 7.58 14.23 7.84
N MET A 51 7.11 14.01 9.07
CA MET A 51 6.21 12.90 9.38
C MET A 51 4.83 13.03 8.73
N ALA A 52 4.39 14.25 8.40
CA ALA A 52 3.11 14.46 7.72
C ALA A 52 3.22 14.11 6.23
N GLN A 53 4.36 14.42 5.60
CA GLN A 53 4.67 14.00 4.25
C GLN A 53 4.84 12.49 4.16
N LEU A 54 5.53 11.87 5.13
CA LEU A 54 5.63 10.41 5.24
C LEU A 54 4.24 9.76 5.30
N GLU A 55 3.36 10.27 6.16
CA GLU A 55 1.99 9.80 6.24
C GLU A 55 1.23 9.99 4.93
N ALA A 56 1.41 11.13 4.26
CA ALA A 56 0.79 11.39 2.96
C ALA A 56 1.30 10.42 1.88
N CYS A 57 2.59 10.09 1.86
CA CYS A 57 3.16 9.09 0.96
C CYS A 57 2.55 7.71 1.21
N VAL A 58 2.49 7.26 2.46
CA VAL A 58 1.87 5.96 2.80
C VAL A 58 0.39 5.95 2.40
N ARG A 59 -0.36 7.02 2.70
CA ARG A 59 -1.78 7.15 2.31
C ARG A 59 -1.99 7.31 0.80
N SER A 60 -0.96 7.69 0.03
CA SER A 60 -1.05 7.82 -1.42
C SER A 60 -1.17 6.47 -2.12
N ILE A 61 -0.76 5.38 -1.44
CA ILE A 61 -0.91 4.00 -1.92
C ILE A 61 -2.40 3.69 -1.99
N GLN A 62 -2.90 3.55 -3.23
CA GLN A 62 -4.27 3.18 -3.54
C GLN A 62 -4.28 1.79 -4.18
N LEU A 63 -4.80 0.82 -3.44
CA LEU A 63 -5.02 -0.55 -3.92
C LEU A 63 -6.50 -0.92 -3.74
N ASP A 64 -7.06 -1.69 -4.68
CA ASP A 64 -8.44 -2.17 -4.56
C ASP A 64 -8.55 -3.14 -3.38
N GLY A 65 -9.28 -2.74 -2.35
CA GLY A 65 -9.43 -3.51 -1.10
C GLY A 65 -8.47 -3.11 0.02
N LEU A 66 -7.62 -2.09 -0.18
CA LEU A 66 -6.86 -1.44 0.89
C LEU A 66 -7.62 -0.22 1.41
N VAL A 67 -7.76 -0.13 2.72
CA VAL A 67 -8.36 1.01 3.41
C VAL A 67 -7.42 1.48 4.51
N TRP A 68 -6.94 2.72 4.40
CA TRP A 68 -6.17 3.35 5.46
C TRP A 68 -7.08 3.78 6.61
N GLY A 69 -6.68 3.44 7.83
CA GLY A 69 -7.37 3.73 9.07
C GLY A 69 -6.74 4.89 9.84
N ALA A 70 -6.85 4.83 11.18
CA ALA A 70 -6.26 5.83 12.04
C ALA A 70 -4.73 5.72 12.07
N SER A 71 -4.06 6.86 12.17
CA SER A 71 -2.62 6.99 12.34
C SER A 71 -2.31 7.75 13.63
N LYS A 72 -1.12 7.51 14.20
CA LYS A 72 -0.58 8.27 15.32
C LYS A 72 0.93 8.29 15.28
N LEU A 73 1.54 9.37 15.78
CA LEU A 73 2.98 9.46 15.95
C LEU A 73 3.36 8.95 17.35
N VAL A 74 4.25 7.97 17.41
CA VAL A 74 4.73 7.38 18.66
C VAL A 74 6.21 7.72 18.84
N PRO A 75 6.62 8.36 19.94
CA PRO A 75 8.03 8.64 20.20
C PRO A 75 8.80 7.35 20.47
N VAL A 76 9.96 7.19 19.84
CA VAL A 76 10.84 6.01 20.01
C VAL A 76 12.11 6.33 20.79
N GLY A 77 12.51 7.60 20.86
CA GLY A 77 13.70 8.07 21.60
C GLY A 77 14.58 8.98 20.74
N TYR A 78 15.47 9.75 21.38
CA TYR A 78 16.45 10.61 20.69
C TYR A 78 15.86 11.59 19.66
N GLY A 79 14.66 12.14 19.93
CA GLY A 79 13.97 13.05 19.00
C GLY A 79 13.16 12.35 17.91
N ILE A 80 13.47 11.09 17.61
CA ILE A 80 12.81 10.32 16.55
C ILE A 80 11.41 9.86 17.00
N ARG A 81 10.45 9.96 16.07
CA ARG A 81 9.08 9.47 16.20
C ARG A 81 8.79 8.50 15.06
N LYS A 82 8.08 7.41 15.35
CA LYS A 82 7.56 6.50 14.33
C LYS A 82 6.10 6.83 14.03
N LEU A 83 5.69 6.68 12.78
CA LEU A 83 4.30 6.73 12.36
C LEU A 83 3.70 5.35 12.54
N GLN A 84 2.74 5.21 13.45
CA GLN A 84 1.94 4.00 13.59
C GLN A 84 0.62 4.21 12.85
N ILE A 85 0.40 3.49 11.76
CA ILE A 85 -0.80 3.60 10.91
C ILE A 85 -1.51 2.26 10.79
N GLN A 86 -2.82 2.27 11.00
CA GLN A 86 -3.67 1.10 10.78
C GLN A 86 -4.10 1.07 9.31
N CYS A 87 -4.14 -0.11 8.72
CA CYS A 87 -4.82 -0.36 7.46
C CYS A 87 -5.68 -1.62 7.55
N VAL A 88 -6.68 -1.70 6.68
CA VAL A 88 -7.54 -2.87 6.50
C VAL A 88 -7.41 -3.31 5.06
N VAL A 89 -7.04 -4.56 4.86
CA VAL A 89 -6.90 -5.19 3.54
C VAL A 89 -7.96 -6.27 3.34
N GLU A 90 -8.45 -6.39 2.12
CA GLU A 90 -9.24 -7.54 1.67
C GLU A 90 -8.27 -8.68 1.30
N ASP A 91 -8.27 -9.78 2.05
CA ASP A 91 -7.29 -10.88 1.90
C ASP A 91 -7.33 -11.52 0.49
N ASP A 92 -8.49 -11.47 -0.18
CA ASP A 92 -8.70 -12.01 -1.53
C ASP A 92 -8.05 -11.14 -2.63
N LYS A 93 -7.71 -9.89 -2.33
CA LYS A 93 -7.24 -8.90 -3.31
C LYS A 93 -5.88 -8.31 -3.00
N VAL A 94 -5.64 -7.98 -1.73
CA VAL A 94 -4.42 -7.30 -1.27
C VAL A 94 -3.74 -8.22 -0.27
N GLY A 95 -2.70 -8.90 -0.74
CA GLY A 95 -1.80 -9.67 0.12
C GLY A 95 -0.89 -8.75 0.95
N THR A 96 -0.42 -9.26 2.08
CA THR A 96 0.59 -8.58 2.91
C THR A 96 1.86 -8.27 2.13
N ASP A 97 2.28 -9.20 1.26
CA ASP A 97 3.48 -9.05 0.43
C ASP A 97 3.40 -7.84 -0.51
N LEU A 98 2.27 -7.65 -1.20
CA LEU A 98 2.04 -6.49 -2.07
C LEU A 98 2.08 -5.18 -1.30
N LEU A 99 1.47 -5.17 -0.11
CA LEU A 99 1.46 -3.99 0.75
C LEU A 99 2.88 -3.65 1.24
N GLU A 100 3.64 -4.65 1.67
CA GLU A 100 5.03 -4.48 2.07
C GLU A 100 5.89 -3.98 0.89
N GLU A 101 5.74 -4.54 -0.31
CA GLU A 101 6.44 -4.09 -1.51
C GLU A 101 6.13 -2.63 -1.86
N GLU A 102 4.86 -2.24 -1.88
CA GLU A 102 4.46 -0.86 -2.20
C GLU A 102 5.00 0.14 -1.19
N ILE A 103 5.02 -0.20 0.10
CA ILE A 103 5.56 0.69 1.12
C ILE A 103 7.09 0.71 1.08
N THR A 104 7.76 -0.41 0.81
CA THR A 104 9.23 -0.50 0.75
C THR A 104 9.80 0.23 -0.46
N LYS A 105 9.04 0.38 -1.56
CA LYS A 105 9.43 1.18 -2.74
C LYS A 105 9.72 2.65 -2.43
N PHE A 106 9.19 3.18 -1.34
CA PHE A 106 9.46 4.55 -0.96
C PHE A 106 10.87 4.76 -0.38
N GLU A 107 11.67 3.69 -0.16
CA GLU A 107 13.12 3.59 0.20
C GLU A 107 13.67 4.52 1.32
N GLU A 108 12.91 5.51 1.78
CA GLU A 108 13.31 6.57 2.71
C GLU A 108 12.85 6.29 4.14
N HIS A 109 12.38 5.07 4.43
CA HIS A 109 11.92 4.67 5.75
C HIS A 109 11.90 3.16 5.95
N SER A 110 12.10 2.73 7.20
CA SER A 110 11.92 1.34 7.61
C SER A 110 10.45 1.08 7.98
N VAL A 111 9.92 -0.07 7.58
CA VAL A 111 8.53 -0.48 7.84
C VAL A 111 8.55 -1.75 8.66
N ASP A 112 7.83 -1.75 9.79
CA ASP A 112 7.67 -2.91 10.66
C ASP A 112 6.18 -3.22 10.83
N ILE A 113 5.81 -4.51 10.86
CA ILE A 113 4.45 -4.93 11.22
C ILE A 113 4.36 -4.95 12.76
N ALA A 114 3.65 -3.97 13.32
CA ALA A 114 3.43 -3.87 14.76
C ALA A 114 2.37 -4.86 15.26
N ALA A 115 1.32 -5.09 14.46
CA ALA A 115 0.27 -6.05 14.78
C ALA A 115 -0.48 -6.49 13.52
N PHE A 116 -1.00 -7.71 13.55
CA PHE A 116 -1.85 -8.27 12.50
C PHE A 116 -3.07 -8.93 13.14
N ASN A 117 -4.26 -8.48 12.77
CA ASN A 117 -5.54 -8.97 13.29
C ASN A 117 -6.47 -9.35 12.14
N LYS A 118 -7.03 -10.55 12.15
CA LYS A 118 -8.08 -10.94 11.20
C LYS A 118 -9.45 -10.42 11.68
N ILE A 119 -10.25 -9.85 10.78
CA ILE A 119 -11.56 -9.25 11.06
C ILE A 119 -12.65 -9.69 10.08
#